data_AF-A0A921F098-F1
#
_entry.id   AF-A0A921F098-F1
#
_cell.length_a   1.000
_cell.length_b   1.000
_cell.length_c   1.000
_cell.angle_alpha   90.00
_cell.angle_beta   90.00
_cell.angle_gamma   90.00
#
_symmetry.space_group_name_H-M   'P 1'
#
loop_
_entity.id
_entity.type
_entity.pdbx_description
1 polymer ?
#
loop_
_entity_poly.entity_id
_entity_poly.type
_entity_poly.pdbx_seq_one_letter_code
_entity_poly.pdbx_strand_id
1 'polypeptide(L)'
;MSEAARRARAQTGRARRRRRFVRVLLVIVSVVVIVWAGLGAWFLSDRHRSEPAKSDAIVMLAGADDGRHGVARDLLRDGYAPELLVSNPDAAGKKKAAELCRMEAAECFSPMPKTTAGEVRAVREIAEDAEEFGDGWESIIVVTNKPHAARAGAFFRRCLEDAGDGGGPITVRVVSIEGLDISRLPIHVLRETAGFIKEATVAEAC
;
A
#
# COMPACT_ATOMS: atom_id res chain seq x y z
N MET A 1 53.46 -26.90 -31.80
CA MET A 1 52.38 -25.89 -31.85
C MET A 1 52.95 -24.53 -31.48
N SER A 2 52.85 -23.53 -32.36
CA SER A 2 53.36 -22.17 -32.12
C SER A 2 52.65 -21.47 -30.97
N GLU A 3 53.40 -20.67 -30.20
CA GLU A 3 52.90 -19.85 -29.09
C GLU A 3 51.76 -18.91 -29.54
N ALA A 4 51.80 -18.44 -30.79
CA ALA A 4 50.76 -17.63 -31.41
C ALA A 4 49.40 -18.36 -31.50
N ALA A 5 49.40 -19.67 -31.81
CA ALA A 5 48.18 -20.47 -31.89
C ALA A 5 47.55 -20.72 -30.51
N ARG A 6 48.38 -20.84 -29.45
CA ARG A 6 47.90 -20.91 -28.06
C ARG A 6 47.28 -19.58 -27.62
N ARG A 7 47.92 -18.45 -27.94
CA ARG A 7 47.39 -17.10 -27.65
C ARG A 7 46.07 -16.82 -28.39
N ALA A 8 45.96 -17.21 -29.66
CA ALA A 8 44.72 -17.06 -30.44
C ALA A 8 43.56 -17.94 -29.92
N ARG A 9 43.83 -19.21 -29.53
CA ARG A 9 42.83 -20.08 -28.88
C ARG A 9 42.40 -19.55 -27.50
N ALA A 10 43.32 -19.00 -26.72
CA ALA A 10 43.01 -18.38 -25.43
C ALA A 10 42.18 -17.09 -25.59
N GLN A 11 42.48 -16.27 -26.60
CA GLN A 11 41.73 -15.04 -26.93
C GLN A 11 40.31 -15.34 -27.43
N THR A 12 40.13 -16.32 -28.31
CA THR A 12 38.81 -16.76 -28.79
C THR A 12 37.97 -17.40 -27.67
N GLY A 13 38.59 -18.19 -26.78
CA GLY A 13 37.96 -18.74 -25.58
C GLY A 13 37.48 -17.66 -24.60
N ARG A 14 38.31 -16.64 -24.32
CA ARG A 14 37.94 -15.47 -23.52
C ARG A 14 36.80 -14.67 -24.17
N ALA A 15 36.84 -14.45 -25.48
CA ALA A 15 35.80 -13.74 -26.20
C ALA A 15 34.45 -14.48 -26.17
N ARG A 16 34.45 -15.82 -26.33
CA ARG A 16 33.25 -16.67 -26.25
C ARG A 16 32.68 -16.71 -24.82
N ARG A 17 33.54 -16.81 -23.80
CA ARG A 17 33.13 -16.76 -22.38
C ARG A 17 32.55 -15.39 -22.01
N ARG A 18 33.16 -14.30 -22.48
CA ARG A 18 32.65 -12.92 -22.32
C ARG A 18 31.30 -12.74 -23.01
N ARG A 19 31.13 -13.20 -24.25
CA ARG A 19 29.84 -13.15 -24.97
C ARG A 19 28.75 -13.95 -24.25
N ARG A 20 29.08 -15.14 -23.71
CA ARG A 20 28.14 -15.94 -22.92
C ARG A 20 27.75 -15.22 -21.63
N PHE A 21 28.72 -14.66 -20.90
CA PHE A 21 28.47 -13.89 -19.68
C PHE A 21 27.58 -12.67 -19.95
N VAL A 22 27.89 -11.88 -21.00
CA VAL A 22 27.06 -10.73 -21.39
C VAL A 22 25.65 -11.16 -21.76
N ARG A 23 25.47 -12.26 -22.51
CA ARG A 23 24.12 -12.78 -22.82
C ARG A 23 23.36 -13.19 -21.57
N VAL A 24 24.00 -13.91 -20.64
CA VAL A 24 23.37 -14.30 -19.37
C VAL A 24 22.98 -13.07 -18.56
N LEU A 25 23.86 -12.07 -18.45
CA LEU A 25 23.58 -10.82 -17.76
C LEU A 25 22.39 -10.08 -18.40
N LEU A 26 22.36 -9.97 -19.74
CA LEU A 26 21.25 -9.34 -20.46
C LEU A 26 19.93 -10.07 -20.23
N VAL A 27 19.93 -11.40 -20.23
CA VAL A 27 18.73 -12.19 -19.92
C VAL A 27 18.27 -11.93 -18.49
N ILE A 28 19.17 -11.95 -17.51
CA ILE A 28 18.84 -11.67 -16.11
C ILE A 28 18.24 -10.27 -15.97
N VAL A 29 18.90 -9.25 -16.53
CA VAL A 29 18.41 -7.86 -16.49
C VAL A 29 17.03 -7.75 -17.16
N SER A 30 16.84 -8.41 -18.31
CA SER A 30 15.55 -8.40 -19.01
C SER A 30 14.44 -9.02 -18.16
N VAL A 31 14.71 -10.17 -17.53
CA VAL A 31 13.75 -10.83 -16.62
C VAL A 31 13.41 -9.93 -15.44
N VAL A 32 14.41 -9.30 -14.80
CA VAL A 32 14.18 -8.38 -13.69
C VAL A 32 13.29 -7.21 -14.10
N VAL A 33 13.57 -6.59 -15.26
CA VAL A 33 12.76 -5.48 -15.78
C VAL A 33 11.32 -5.91 -16.06
N ILE A 34 11.12 -7.09 -16.68
CA ILE A 34 9.79 -7.62 -16.97
C ILE A 34 9.00 -7.88 -15.69
N VAL A 35 9.59 -8.56 -14.71
CA VAL A 35 8.96 -8.84 -13.41
C VAL A 35 8.57 -7.53 -12.73
N TRP A 36 9.49 -6.57 -12.73
CA TRP A 36 9.29 -5.31 -12.06
C TRP A 36 8.22 -4.43 -12.72
N ALA A 37 8.17 -4.40 -14.05
CA ALA A 37 7.08 -3.76 -14.80
C ALA A 37 5.74 -4.46 -14.56
N GLY A 38 5.74 -5.80 -14.50
CA GLY A 38 4.56 -6.59 -14.17
C GLY A 38 4.02 -6.28 -12.77
N LEU A 39 4.91 -6.17 -11.77
CA LEU A 39 4.54 -5.74 -10.42
C LEU A 39 3.98 -4.32 -10.41
N GLY A 40 4.61 -3.39 -11.14
CA GLY A 40 4.09 -2.03 -11.31
C GLY A 40 2.67 -2.02 -11.87
N ALA A 41 2.42 -2.74 -12.97
CA ALA A 41 1.09 -2.85 -13.57
C ALA A 41 0.07 -3.48 -12.60
N TRP A 42 0.50 -4.48 -11.81
CA TRP A 42 -0.33 -5.13 -10.81
C TRP A 42 -0.73 -4.19 -9.67
N PHE A 43 0.24 -3.47 -9.07
CA PHE A 43 -0.02 -2.51 -7.99
C PHE A 43 -0.90 -1.34 -8.44
N LEU A 44 -0.85 -0.96 -9.71
CA LEU A 44 -1.68 0.09 -10.29
C LEU A 44 -3.04 -0.40 -10.79
N SER A 45 -3.34 -1.70 -10.66
CA SER A 45 -4.56 -2.27 -11.20
C SER A 45 -5.80 -1.83 -10.43
N ASP A 46 -6.85 -1.48 -11.18
CA ASP A 46 -8.13 -1.02 -10.65
C ASP A 46 -8.88 -2.07 -9.86
N ARG A 47 -8.53 -3.34 -10.02
CA ARG A 47 -9.06 -4.46 -9.21
C ARG A 47 -8.79 -4.31 -7.71
N HIS A 48 -7.82 -3.47 -7.32
CA HIS A 48 -7.48 -3.20 -5.93
C HIS A 48 -8.31 -2.05 -5.34
N ARG A 49 -9.20 -1.47 -6.13
CA ARG A 49 -10.04 -0.33 -5.78
C ARG A 49 -11.49 -0.77 -5.77
N SER A 50 -12.29 -0.07 -4.99
CA SER A 50 -13.74 -0.21 -4.93
C SER A 50 -14.36 1.14 -5.23
N GLU A 51 -15.52 1.13 -5.87
CA GLU A 51 -16.36 2.32 -5.89
C GLU A 51 -16.77 2.66 -4.45
N PRO A 52 -16.79 3.95 -4.08
CA PRO A 52 -17.25 4.36 -2.76
C PRO A 52 -18.75 4.04 -2.61
N ALA A 53 -19.14 3.61 -1.42
CA ALA A 53 -20.53 3.39 -1.03
C ALA A 53 -20.72 3.92 0.39
N LYS A 54 -21.97 4.11 0.84
CA LYS A 54 -22.23 4.52 2.23
C LYS A 54 -21.59 3.52 3.19
N SER A 55 -20.93 4.05 4.21
CA SER A 55 -20.18 3.32 5.23
C SER A 55 -20.23 4.06 6.56
N ASP A 56 -19.81 3.39 7.62
CA ASP A 56 -19.88 3.91 8.98
C ASP A 56 -18.72 4.86 9.27
N ALA A 57 -17.54 4.58 8.70
CA ALA A 57 -16.40 5.46 8.79
C ALA A 57 -15.59 5.55 7.48
N ILE A 58 -14.94 6.70 7.28
CA ILE A 58 -13.87 6.86 6.29
C ILE A 58 -12.54 6.82 7.03
N VAL A 59 -11.62 5.95 6.62
CA VAL A 59 -10.27 5.82 7.19
C VAL A 59 -9.25 6.31 6.18
N MET A 60 -8.64 7.48 6.43
CA MET A 60 -7.53 7.98 5.62
C MET A 60 -6.19 7.49 6.15
N LEU A 61 -5.51 6.63 5.38
CA LEU A 61 -4.19 6.12 5.74
C LEU A 61 -3.10 7.18 5.62
N ALA A 62 -2.12 7.10 6.51
CA ALA A 62 -0.98 7.99 6.51
C ALA A 62 -0.17 7.84 5.22
N GLY A 63 0.33 8.95 4.69
CA GLY A 63 1.05 8.94 3.42
C GLY A 63 1.59 10.32 3.06
N ALA A 64 2.18 10.43 1.87
CA ALA A 64 2.61 11.73 1.36
C ALA A 64 1.41 12.65 1.10
N ASP A 65 1.67 13.96 0.90
CA ASP A 65 0.66 14.93 0.48
C ASP A 65 0.32 14.76 -1.01
N ASP A 66 -0.16 13.58 -1.38
CA ASP A 66 -0.38 13.11 -2.75
C ASP A 66 -1.80 13.37 -3.30
N GLY A 67 -2.66 13.98 -2.48
CA GLY A 67 -4.04 14.30 -2.84
C GLY A 67 -5.09 13.49 -2.08
N ARG A 68 -4.71 12.43 -1.35
CA ARG A 68 -5.66 11.58 -0.59
C ARG A 68 -6.51 12.37 0.41
N HIS A 69 -5.94 13.44 0.96
CA HIS A 69 -6.61 14.36 1.88
C HIS A 69 -7.84 15.03 1.26
N GLY A 70 -7.76 15.37 -0.04
CA GLY A 70 -8.89 15.91 -0.79
C GLY A 70 -10.00 14.86 -0.92
N VAL A 71 -9.63 13.66 -1.39
CA VAL A 71 -10.58 12.55 -1.54
C VAL A 71 -11.29 12.20 -0.23
N ALA A 72 -10.56 12.09 0.88
CA ALA A 72 -11.16 11.80 2.19
C ALA A 72 -12.15 12.89 2.63
N ARG A 73 -11.78 14.17 2.46
CA ARG A 73 -12.65 15.31 2.76
C ARG A 73 -13.88 15.35 1.87
N ASP A 74 -13.73 15.08 0.59
CA ASP A 74 -14.83 15.13 -0.37
C ASP A 74 -15.82 13.99 -0.10
N LEU A 75 -15.34 12.77 0.16
CA LEU A 75 -16.18 11.65 0.61
C LEU A 75 -16.98 11.98 1.87
N LEU A 76 -16.33 12.58 2.89
CA LEU A 76 -17.01 12.99 4.11
C LEU A 76 -18.08 14.06 3.83
N ARG A 77 -17.76 15.07 3.01
CA ARG A 77 -18.70 16.16 2.66
C ARG A 77 -19.88 15.68 1.83
N ASP A 78 -19.66 14.71 0.94
CA ASP A 78 -20.69 14.05 0.15
C ASP A 78 -21.51 13.04 0.99
N GLY A 79 -21.17 12.92 2.28
CA GLY A 79 -21.88 12.15 3.29
C GLY A 79 -21.66 10.64 3.17
N TYR A 80 -20.57 10.18 2.54
CA TYR A 80 -20.30 8.75 2.41
C TYR A 80 -20.15 8.03 3.76
N ALA A 81 -19.73 8.75 4.80
CA ALA A 81 -19.78 8.31 6.19
C ALA A 81 -20.04 9.52 7.11
N PRO A 82 -20.55 9.30 8.33
CA PRO A 82 -20.69 10.36 9.34
C PRO A 82 -19.35 10.85 9.90
N GLU A 83 -18.31 10.01 9.88
CA GLU A 83 -17.01 10.31 10.50
C GLU A 83 -15.80 10.00 9.60
N LEU A 84 -14.68 10.65 9.90
CA LEU A 84 -13.41 10.51 9.22
C LEU A 84 -12.28 10.24 10.22
N LEU A 85 -11.72 9.03 10.17
CA LEU A 85 -10.50 8.68 10.87
C LEU A 85 -9.27 9.11 10.06
N VAL A 86 -8.39 9.91 10.66
CA VAL A 86 -7.16 10.39 10.03
C VAL A 86 -5.94 9.80 10.75
N SER A 87 -5.16 9.01 10.03
CA SER A 87 -3.99 8.37 10.60
C SER A 87 -2.73 9.25 10.60
N ASN A 88 -2.05 9.28 11.75
CA ASN A 88 -0.74 9.89 11.99
C ASN A 88 -0.62 11.36 11.50
N PRO A 89 -1.58 12.24 11.87
CA PRO A 89 -1.60 13.63 11.39
C PRO A 89 -0.45 14.49 11.92
N ASP A 90 0.12 14.12 13.06
CA ASP A 90 1.18 14.89 13.72
C ASP A 90 2.59 14.57 13.19
N ALA A 91 2.71 13.67 12.21
CA ALA A 91 4.01 13.40 11.62
C ALA A 91 4.58 14.66 10.94
N ALA A 92 5.91 14.84 11.05
CA ALA A 92 6.57 16.01 10.49
C ALA A 92 6.24 16.20 9.01
N GLY A 93 5.78 17.41 8.66
CA GLY A 93 5.41 17.77 7.29
C GLY A 93 3.98 17.41 6.87
N LYS A 94 3.13 16.85 7.75
CA LYS A 94 1.74 16.47 7.44
C LYS A 94 0.73 17.60 7.67
N LYS A 95 0.98 18.78 7.09
CA LYS A 95 0.11 19.96 7.29
C LYS A 95 -1.33 19.72 6.84
N LYS A 96 -1.53 18.97 5.74
CA LYS A 96 -2.87 18.65 5.21
C LYS A 96 -3.63 17.65 6.09
N ALA A 97 -2.96 16.65 6.65
CA ALA A 97 -3.61 15.73 7.60
C ALA A 97 -4.02 16.48 8.88
N ALA A 98 -3.15 17.33 9.42
CA ALA A 98 -3.46 18.17 10.56
C ALA A 98 -4.59 19.19 10.29
N GLU A 99 -4.84 19.56 9.02
CA GLU A 99 -5.99 20.38 8.64
C GLU A 99 -7.30 19.60 8.73
N LEU A 100 -7.32 18.35 8.28
CA LEU A 100 -8.50 17.48 8.41
C LEU A 100 -8.87 17.25 9.87
N CYS A 101 -7.88 17.13 10.77
CA CYS A 101 -8.11 17.00 12.22
C CYS A 101 -8.77 18.20 12.90
N ARG A 102 -8.98 19.31 12.18
CA ARG A 102 -9.75 20.45 12.71
C ARG A 102 -11.23 20.37 12.36
N MET A 103 -11.64 19.40 11.55
CA MET A 103 -13.04 19.17 11.22
C MET A 103 -13.72 18.48 12.39
N GLU A 104 -14.97 18.86 12.69
CA GLU A 104 -15.74 18.32 13.82
C GLU A 104 -15.99 16.81 13.70
N ALA A 105 -16.26 16.34 12.48
CA ALA A 105 -16.48 14.93 12.18
C ALA A 105 -15.17 14.14 11.95
N ALA A 106 -14.01 14.70 12.29
CA ALA A 106 -12.73 14.01 12.12
C ALA A 106 -12.17 13.55 13.47
N GLU A 107 -11.91 12.26 13.58
CA GLU A 107 -11.12 11.69 14.66
C GLU A 107 -9.71 11.39 14.16
N CYS A 108 -8.72 11.71 15.00
CA CYS A 108 -7.33 11.70 14.61
C CYS A 108 -6.51 10.84 15.56
N PHE A 109 -5.85 9.82 15.01
CA PHE A 109 -5.14 8.83 15.81
C PHE A 109 -3.69 8.66 15.35
N SER A 110 -2.83 8.22 16.26
CA SER A 110 -1.43 7.91 15.96
C SER A 110 -1.20 6.40 16.12
N PRO A 111 -1.02 5.65 15.02
CA PRO A 111 -0.88 4.20 15.07
C PRO A 111 0.44 3.79 15.75
N MET A 112 0.37 2.73 16.55
CA MET A 112 1.52 2.11 17.19
C MET A 112 1.59 0.61 16.80
N PRO A 113 2.61 0.18 16.03
CA PRO A 113 3.67 0.97 15.43
C PRO A 113 3.18 1.83 14.24
N LYS A 114 3.99 2.81 13.79
CA LYS A 114 3.69 3.67 12.61
C LYS A 114 3.83 2.90 11.29
N THR A 115 2.98 1.90 11.08
CA THR A 115 2.92 1.01 9.93
C THR A 115 1.45 0.75 9.59
N THR A 116 1.20 0.21 8.39
CA THR A 116 -0.14 -0.25 7.98
C THR A 116 -0.76 -1.24 8.97
N ALA A 117 0.07 -2.04 9.67
CA ALA A 117 -0.40 -2.94 10.71
C ALA A 117 -0.88 -2.22 11.99
N GLY A 118 -0.17 -1.19 12.43
CA GLY A 118 -0.65 -0.35 13.53
C GLY A 118 -1.86 0.50 13.13
N GLU A 119 -1.97 0.89 11.85
CA GLU A 119 -3.14 1.61 11.32
C GLU A 119 -4.40 0.76 11.43
N VAL A 120 -4.38 -0.49 10.94
CA VAL A 120 -5.57 -1.35 11.03
C VAL A 120 -5.87 -1.75 12.48
N ARG A 121 -4.85 -1.93 13.33
CA ARG A 121 -5.06 -2.25 14.75
C ARG A 121 -5.83 -1.12 15.45
N ALA A 122 -5.40 0.12 15.28
CA ALA A 122 -6.07 1.27 15.87
C ALA A 122 -7.51 1.42 15.34
N VAL A 123 -7.73 1.18 14.04
CA VAL A 123 -9.09 1.22 13.46
C VAL A 123 -9.97 0.12 14.04
N ARG A 124 -9.42 -1.08 14.25
CA ARG A 124 -10.14 -2.18 14.88
C ARG A 124 -10.52 -1.85 16.33
N GLU A 125 -9.59 -1.30 17.11
CA GLU A 125 -9.85 -0.86 18.48
C GLU A 125 -10.97 0.20 18.52
N ILE A 126 -10.95 1.19 17.62
CA ILE A 126 -12.01 2.21 17.52
C ILE A 126 -13.37 1.58 17.14
N ALA A 127 -13.37 0.62 16.21
CA ALA A 127 -14.60 -0.06 15.80
C ALA A 127 -15.18 -0.95 16.91
N GLU A 128 -14.32 -1.65 17.68
CA GLU A 128 -14.72 -2.43 18.86
C GLU A 128 -15.32 -1.52 19.94
N ASP A 129 -14.72 -0.36 20.20
CA ASP A 129 -15.27 0.65 21.12
C ASP A 129 -16.66 1.13 20.64
N ALA A 130 -16.82 1.43 19.35
CA ALA A 130 -18.10 1.85 18.77
C ALA A 130 -19.20 0.77 18.92
N GLU A 131 -18.86 -0.50 18.73
CA GLU A 131 -19.78 -1.63 18.95
C GLU A 131 -20.25 -1.72 20.41
N GLU A 132 -19.35 -1.49 21.38
CA GLU A 132 -19.71 -1.49 22.81
C GLU A 132 -20.76 -0.42 23.15
N PHE A 133 -20.73 0.73 22.47
CA PHE A 133 -21.70 1.82 22.65
C PHE A 133 -22.99 1.66 21.84
N GLY A 134 -23.12 0.58 21.04
CA GLY A 134 -24.30 0.28 20.22
C GLY A 134 -24.26 0.85 18.80
N ASP A 135 -23.13 1.42 18.39
CA ASP A 135 -22.88 1.99 17.05
C ASP A 135 -21.97 1.05 16.23
N GLY A 136 -22.22 -0.26 16.26
CA GLY A 136 -21.38 -1.26 15.60
C GLY A 136 -21.25 -1.01 14.09
N TRP A 137 -20.00 -1.03 13.59
CA TRP A 137 -19.71 -0.78 12.18
C TRP A 137 -19.96 -2.02 11.32
N GLU A 138 -20.55 -1.82 10.15
CA GLU A 138 -20.73 -2.86 9.13
C GLU A 138 -19.75 -2.68 7.97
N SER A 139 -19.32 -1.45 7.68
CA SER A 139 -18.39 -1.18 6.60
C SER A 139 -17.59 0.11 6.78
N ILE A 140 -16.39 0.12 6.19
CA ILE A 140 -15.52 1.29 6.15
C ILE A 140 -15.02 1.59 4.73
N ILE A 141 -14.68 2.86 4.49
CA ILE A 141 -13.96 3.30 3.30
C ILE A 141 -12.51 3.59 3.67
N VAL A 142 -11.57 2.80 3.17
CA VAL A 142 -10.13 3.04 3.34
C VAL A 142 -9.60 3.88 2.18
N VAL A 143 -9.15 5.09 2.48
CA VAL A 143 -8.61 6.05 1.51
C VAL A 143 -7.08 6.01 1.49
N THR A 144 -6.51 5.74 0.32
CA THR A 144 -5.05 5.64 0.13
C THR A 144 -4.61 6.07 -1.29
N ASN A 145 -3.40 5.72 -1.72
CA ASN A 145 -2.97 5.89 -3.11
C ASN A 145 -2.93 4.58 -3.88
N LYS A 146 -3.00 4.67 -5.21
CA LYS A 146 -3.09 3.53 -6.12
C LYS A 146 -2.08 2.41 -5.81
N PRO A 147 -0.76 2.67 -5.73
CA PRO A 147 0.21 1.60 -5.46
C PRO A 147 -0.02 0.90 -4.13
N HIS A 148 -0.47 1.62 -3.11
CA HIS A 148 -0.65 1.09 -1.76
C HIS A 148 -2.00 0.36 -1.59
N ALA A 149 -2.98 0.59 -2.47
CA ALA A 149 -4.33 0.02 -2.38
C ALA A 149 -4.33 -1.51 -2.28
N ALA A 150 -3.47 -2.18 -3.06
CA ALA A 150 -3.37 -3.64 -3.03
C ALA A 150 -2.98 -4.18 -1.65
N ARG A 151 -1.93 -3.60 -1.05
CA ARG A 151 -1.38 -4.04 0.25
C ARG A 151 -2.29 -3.64 1.39
N ALA A 152 -2.63 -2.36 1.48
CA ALA A 152 -3.53 -1.83 2.50
C ALA A 152 -4.86 -2.60 2.50
N GLY A 153 -5.49 -2.77 1.33
CA GLY A 153 -6.75 -3.50 1.21
C GLY A 153 -6.66 -4.96 1.65
N ALA A 154 -5.60 -5.66 1.27
CA ALA A 154 -5.40 -7.05 1.70
C ALA A 154 -5.23 -7.15 3.22
N PHE A 155 -4.49 -6.23 3.83
CA PHE A 155 -4.25 -6.24 5.27
C PHE A 155 -5.50 -5.85 6.07
N PHE A 156 -6.21 -4.81 5.64
CA PHE A 156 -7.45 -4.38 6.27
C PHE A 156 -8.54 -5.45 6.20
N ARG A 157 -8.78 -6.06 5.04
CA ARG A 157 -9.76 -7.15 4.91
C ARG A 157 -9.44 -8.33 5.82
N ARG A 158 -8.17 -8.75 5.85
CA ARG A 158 -7.75 -9.85 6.73
C ARG A 158 -8.04 -9.56 8.22
N CYS A 159 -7.84 -8.33 8.69
CA CYS A 159 -8.03 -8.01 10.10
C CYS A 159 -9.45 -7.57 10.48
N LEU A 160 -10.30 -7.20 9.51
CA LEU A 160 -11.64 -6.66 9.77
C LEU A 160 -12.77 -7.53 9.19
N GLU A 161 -12.55 -8.23 8.08
CA GLU A 161 -13.53 -9.16 7.49
C GLU A 161 -13.32 -10.59 7.98
N ASP A 162 -12.06 -11.04 8.11
CA ASP A 162 -11.73 -12.44 8.42
C ASP A 162 -11.50 -12.72 9.92
N ALA A 163 -11.34 -11.69 10.77
CA ALA A 163 -10.98 -11.84 12.18
C ALA A 163 -12.23 -12.08 13.05
N GLY A 164 -12.62 -13.35 13.19
CA GLY A 164 -13.87 -13.79 13.84
C GLY A 164 -13.93 -13.77 15.38
N ASP A 165 -13.19 -12.90 16.08
CA ASP A 165 -13.19 -12.84 17.56
C ASP A 165 -13.25 -11.38 18.04
N GLY A 166 -14.44 -10.78 18.10
CA GLY A 166 -14.64 -9.49 18.79
C GLY A 166 -15.81 -8.64 18.29
N GLY A 167 -16.18 -8.77 17.01
CA GLY A 167 -17.24 -8.01 16.34
C GLY A 167 -17.56 -8.65 14.99
N GLY A 168 -18.71 -8.34 14.40
CA GLY A 168 -19.07 -8.85 13.06
C GLY A 168 -18.07 -8.45 11.97
N PRO A 169 -18.05 -9.12 10.80
CA PRO A 169 -17.13 -8.77 9.72
C PRO A 169 -17.41 -7.35 9.19
N ILE A 170 -16.44 -6.45 9.31
CA ILE A 170 -16.54 -5.08 8.78
C ILE A 170 -16.05 -5.08 7.33
N THR A 171 -16.96 -4.79 6.39
CA THR A 171 -16.65 -4.74 4.95
C THR A 171 -15.70 -3.61 4.62
N VAL A 172 -14.60 -3.90 3.92
CA VAL A 172 -13.56 -2.90 3.60
C VAL A 172 -13.63 -2.48 2.13
N ARG A 173 -13.92 -1.20 1.89
CA ARG A 173 -13.91 -0.58 0.55
C ARG A 173 -12.67 0.27 0.37
N VAL A 174 -11.83 -0.03 -0.62
CA VAL A 174 -10.59 0.72 -0.82
C VAL A 174 -10.78 1.77 -1.92
N VAL A 175 -10.74 3.04 -1.53
CA VAL A 175 -10.72 4.17 -2.47
C VAL A 175 -9.31 4.71 -2.57
N SER A 176 -8.89 5.10 -3.77
CA SER A 176 -7.58 5.71 -3.95
C SER A 176 -7.58 6.86 -4.94
N ILE A 177 -6.62 7.75 -4.75
CA ILE A 177 -6.38 8.85 -5.70
C ILE A 177 -6.09 8.33 -7.10
N GLU A 178 -6.60 9.04 -8.11
CA GLU A 178 -6.37 8.67 -9.51
C GLU A 178 -4.97 9.04 -9.99
N GLY A 179 -4.48 10.20 -9.54
CA GLY A 179 -3.19 10.76 -9.92
C GLY A 179 -2.03 10.08 -9.20
N LEU A 180 -0.99 9.76 -9.95
CA LEU A 180 0.27 9.26 -9.42
C LEU A 180 1.44 9.95 -10.13
N ASP A 181 2.44 10.36 -9.36
CA ASP A 181 3.73 10.76 -9.91
C ASP A 181 4.47 9.51 -10.43
N ILE A 182 4.38 9.26 -11.74
CA ILE A 182 4.97 8.08 -12.39
C ILE A 182 6.49 8.04 -12.22
N SER A 183 7.15 9.20 -12.03
CA SER A 183 8.59 9.24 -11.76
C SER A 183 8.96 8.53 -10.44
N ARG A 184 8.01 8.44 -9.50
CA ARG A 184 8.15 7.74 -8.21
C ARG A 184 7.65 6.31 -8.23
N LEU A 185 7.03 5.87 -9.33
CA LEU A 185 6.59 4.48 -9.49
C LEU A 185 7.68 3.48 -9.12
N PRO A 186 8.98 3.71 -9.42
CA PRO A 186 10.01 2.78 -9.01
C PRO A 186 10.11 2.53 -7.51
N ILE A 187 10.02 3.61 -6.75
CA ILE A 187 10.10 3.59 -5.30
C ILE A 187 8.82 2.98 -4.73
N HIS A 188 7.66 3.24 -5.34
CA HIS A 188 6.41 2.63 -4.95
C HIS A 188 6.44 1.11 -5.12
N VAL A 189 6.84 0.60 -6.29
CA VAL A 189 6.92 -0.85 -6.53
C VAL A 189 7.84 -1.52 -5.50
N LEU A 190 9.02 -0.94 -5.25
CA LEU A 190 9.96 -1.46 -4.25
C LEU A 190 9.36 -1.43 -2.84
N ARG A 191 8.77 -0.29 -2.44
CA ARG A 191 8.17 -0.12 -1.11
C ARG A 191 7.05 -1.12 -0.87
N GLU A 192 6.14 -1.27 -1.82
CA GLU A 192 4.98 -2.14 -1.66
C GLU A 192 5.36 -3.61 -1.73
N THR A 193 6.34 -3.97 -2.57
CA THR A 193 6.91 -5.34 -2.57
C THR A 193 7.56 -5.66 -1.23
N ALA A 194 8.40 -4.77 -0.71
CA ALA A 194 9.04 -4.96 0.59
C ALA A 194 8.01 -5.00 1.74
N GLY A 195 6.96 -4.17 1.65
CA GLY A 195 5.84 -4.14 2.59
C GLY A 195 5.09 -5.47 2.62
N PHE A 196 4.73 -6.03 1.47
CA PHE A 196 4.08 -7.34 1.38
C PHE A 196 4.93 -8.47 1.98
N ILE A 197 6.24 -8.47 1.71
CA ILE A 197 7.17 -9.44 2.28
C ILE A 197 7.20 -9.30 3.82
N LYS A 198 7.30 -8.06 4.32
CA LYS A 198 7.29 -7.80 5.76
C LYS A 198 5.96 -8.24 6.41
N GLU A 199 4.83 -7.91 5.82
CA GLU A 199 3.51 -8.28 6.37
C GLU A 199 3.26 -9.78 6.37
N ALA A 200 3.70 -10.50 5.33
CA ALA A 200 3.64 -11.97 5.32
C ALA A 200 4.42 -12.61 6.49
N THR A 201 5.41 -11.90 7.04
CA THR A 201 6.17 -12.34 8.23
C THR A 201 5.62 -11.81 9.55
N VAL A 202 4.65 -10.88 9.53
CA VAL A 202 4.04 -10.23 10.71
C VAL A 202 2.55 -10.63 10.84
N ALA A 203 2.12 -11.67 10.11
CA ALA A 203 0.73 -12.08 9.91
C ALA A 203 -0.05 -12.55 11.15
N GLU A 204 0.53 -12.41 12.35
CA GLU A 204 -0.06 -12.65 13.67
C GLU A 204 -0.67 -11.38 14.30
N ALA A 205 -0.63 -10.23 13.62
CA ALA A 205 -0.84 -8.92 14.25
C ALA A 205 -2.23 -8.27 14.08
N CYS A 206 -3.26 -9.03 13.70
CA CYS A 206 -4.62 -8.64 14.07
C CYS A 206 -4.76 -9.02 15.56
#